data_AF-A0A5P2AI17-F1
#
_entry.id   AF-A0A5P2AI17-F1
#
_cell.length_a   1.000
_cell.length_b   1.000
_cell.length_c   1.000
_cell.angle_alpha   90.00
_cell.angle_beta   90.00
_cell.angle_gamma   90.00
#
_symmetry.space_group_name_H-M   'P 1'
#
loop_
_entity.id
_entity.type
_entity.pdbx_description
1 polymer ?
#
loop_
_entity_poly.entity_id
_entity_poly.type
_entity_poly.pdbx_seq_one_letter_code
_entity_poly.pdbx_strand_id
1 'polypeptide(L)'
;MVLDAVGNLSIAAGRRLLSPKGVLLAVAGLGGTVRARGNVAAGSTPERVEDFEFLLQLAAEGAFTVVIDQIPSHTFESTKRRDASEDPSRVPV
;
A
#
# COMPACT_ATOMS: atom_id res chain seq x y z
N MET A 1 -9.49 -1.23 -12.26
CA MET A 1 -8.48 -0.32 -11.67
C MET A 1 -7.29 -1.15 -11.22
N VAL A 2 -6.15 -0.52 -10.94
CA VAL A 2 -5.01 -1.18 -10.30
C VAL A 2 -4.70 -0.40 -9.02
N LEU A 3 -4.53 -1.12 -7.92
CA LEU A 3 -4.11 -0.57 -6.63
C LEU A 3 -2.74 -1.14 -6.29
N ASP A 4 -1.73 -0.29 -6.23
CA ASP A 4 -0.42 -0.60 -5.68
C ASP A 4 -0.32 0.00 -4.27
N ALA A 5 -0.57 -0.83 -3.27
CA ALA A 5 -0.53 -0.42 -1.86
C ALA A 5 0.89 -0.43 -1.25
N VAL A 6 1.90 -0.90 -1.99
CA VAL A 6 3.28 -1.06 -1.49
C VAL A 6 4.22 -0.04 -2.15
N GLY A 7 3.97 0.31 -3.41
CA GLY A 7 4.82 1.19 -4.21
C GLY A 7 5.87 0.47 -5.03
N ASN A 8 5.71 -0.84 -5.26
CA ASN A 8 6.64 -1.64 -6.07
C ASN A 8 6.41 -1.45 -7.58
N LEU A 9 5.28 -0.86 -7.98
CA LEU A 9 4.90 -0.72 -9.37
C LEU A 9 5.23 0.68 -9.88
N SER A 10 6.10 0.77 -10.89
CA SER A 10 6.29 2.03 -11.60
C SER A 10 4.99 2.46 -12.32
N ILE A 11 4.76 3.78 -12.44
CA ILE A 11 3.60 4.34 -13.16
C ILE A 11 3.48 3.77 -14.58
N ALA A 12 4.61 3.60 -15.28
CA ALA A 12 4.64 3.07 -16.63
C ALA A 12 4.18 1.60 -16.70
N ALA A 13 4.62 0.78 -15.75
CA ALA A 13 4.18 -0.61 -15.64
C ALA A 13 2.69 -0.70 -15.29
N GLY A 14 2.23 0.10 -14.32
CA GLY A 14 0.83 0.11 -13.91
C GLY A 14 -0.13 0.52 -15.01
N ARG A 15 0.23 1.51 -15.83
CA ARG A 15 -0.60 1.94 -16.97
C ARG A 15 -0.84 0.83 -18.00
N ARG A 16 0.09 -0.10 -18.18
CA ARG A 16 -0.06 -1.23 -19.11
C ARG A 16 -1.08 -2.26 -18.63
N LEU A 17 -1.42 -2.26 -17.34
CA LEU A 17 -2.40 -3.14 -16.73
C LEU A 17 -3.82 -2.53 -16.71
N LEU A 18 -3.97 -1.28 -17.13
CA LEU A 18 -5.26 -0.59 -17.09
C LEU A 18 -6.08 -0.88 -18.36
N SER A 19 -7.39 -1.00 -18.17
CA SER A 19 -8.33 -0.84 -19.27
C SER A 19 -8.29 0.62 -19.79
N PRO A 20 -8.87 0.92 -20.97
CA PRO A 20 -8.85 2.28 -21.53
C PRO A 20 -9.44 3.37 -20.61
N LYS A 21 -10.30 3.00 -19.66
CA LYS A 21 -10.90 3.89 -18.65
C LYS A 21 -10.39 3.61 -17.22
N GLY A 22 -9.37 2.77 -17.08
CA GLY A 22 -8.84 2.36 -15.79
C GLY A 22 -8.04 3.46 -15.11
N VAL A 23 -8.06 3.43 -13.78
CA VAL A 23 -7.26 4.29 -12.90
C VAL A 23 -6.23 3.45 -12.16
N LEU A 24 -5.01 3.98 -12.01
CA LEU A 24 -3.96 3.47 -11.13
C LEU A 24 -3.96 4.28 -9.83
N LEU A 25 -4.15 3.60 -8.71
CA LEU A 25 -3.98 4.13 -7.36
C LEU A 25 -2.66 3.59 -6.82
N ALA A 26 -1.70 4.45 -6.49
CA ALA A 26 -0.38 4.00 -6.05
C ALA A 26 0.08 4.72 -4.79
N VAL A 27 0.53 3.94 -3.81
CA VAL A 27 1.41 4.43 -2.76
C VAL A 27 2.73 4.80 -3.42
N ALA A 28 3.12 6.07 -3.31
CA ALA A 28 4.29 6.58 -3.99
C ALA A 28 5.10 7.49 -3.07
N GLY A 29 6.42 7.42 -3.20
CA GLY A 29 7.32 8.46 -2.71
C GLY A 29 7.12 9.76 -3.47
N LEU A 30 7.71 10.85 -2.96
CA LEU A 30 7.55 12.21 -3.47
C LEU A 30 7.71 12.34 -4.99
N GLY A 31 8.74 11.70 -5.58
CA GLY A 31 8.97 11.74 -7.02
C GLY A 31 7.87 11.05 -7.86
N GLY A 32 7.25 10.01 -7.32
CA GLY A 32 6.10 9.34 -7.96
C GLY A 32 4.84 10.18 -7.84
N THR A 33 4.59 10.78 -6.67
CA THR A 33 3.48 11.71 -6.41
C THR A 33 3.51 12.91 -7.35
N VAL A 34 4.67 13.56 -7.53
CA VAL A 34 4.80 14.72 -8.43
C VAL A 34 4.57 14.35 -9.90
N ARG A 35 4.90 13.11 -10.29
CA ARG A 35 4.74 12.61 -11.67
C ARG A 35 3.35 12.04 -11.94
N ALA A 36 2.53 11.80 -10.92
CA ALA A 36 1.17 11.30 -11.08
C ALA A 36 0.32 12.31 -11.85
N ARG A 37 -0.15 11.91 -13.03
CA ARG A 37 -0.99 12.72 -13.92
C ARG A 37 -1.97 11.84 -14.70
N GLY A 38 -3.09 12.44 -15.09
CA GLY A 38 -4.12 11.77 -15.87
C GLY A 38 -4.80 10.67 -15.06
N ASN A 39 -4.76 9.43 -15.56
CA ASN A 39 -5.41 8.27 -14.93
C ASN A 39 -4.59 7.63 -13.78
N VAL A 40 -3.73 8.41 -13.12
CA VAL A 40 -2.87 7.96 -12.03
C VAL A 40 -3.12 8.88 -10.85
N ALA A 41 -3.60 8.31 -9.75
CA ALA A 41 -3.68 8.98 -8.46
C ALA A 41 -2.61 8.41 -7.53
N ALA A 42 -1.73 9.28 -7.04
CA ALA A 42 -0.73 8.95 -6.05
C ALA A 42 -0.54 10.14 -5.11
N GLY A 43 -0.29 9.87 -3.83
CA GLY A 43 -0.16 10.89 -2.80
C GLY A 43 -0.79 10.47 -1.48
N SER A 44 -0.64 11.30 -0.46
CA SER A 44 -1.37 11.12 0.80
C SER A 44 -2.84 11.50 0.60
N THR A 45 -3.74 10.60 0.98
CA THR A 45 -5.17 10.89 1.10
C THR A 45 -5.49 10.87 2.59
N PRO A 46 -6.19 11.89 3.13
CA PRO A 46 -6.61 11.85 4.52
C PRO A 46 -7.54 10.66 4.73
N GLU A 47 -7.26 9.89 5.76
CA GLU A 47 -8.15 8.84 6.25
C GLU A 47 -9.37 9.49 6.88
N ARG A 48 -10.54 9.24 6.29
CA ARG A 48 -11.81 9.74 6.80
C ARG A 48 -12.38 8.76 7.82
N VAL A 49 -12.97 9.29 8.88
CA VAL A 49 -13.57 8.47 9.95
C VAL A 49 -14.66 7.57 9.35
N GLU A 50 -15.47 8.12 8.45
CA GLU A 50 -16.60 7.41 7.83
C GLU A 50 -16.16 6.21 6.98
N ASP A 51 -15.00 6.33 6.32
CA ASP A 51 -14.45 5.23 5.52
C ASP A 51 -14.01 4.05 6.43
N PHE A 52 -13.44 4.36 7.60
CA PHE A 52 -13.05 3.34 8.58
C PHE A 52 -14.25 2.69 9.26
N GLU A 53 -15.25 3.48 9.65
CA GLU A 53 -16.51 2.95 10.21
C GLU A 53 -17.15 1.95 9.25
N PHE A 54 -17.21 2.29 7.97
CA PHE A 54 -17.74 1.41 6.93
C PHE A 54 -16.93 0.12 6.80
N LEU A 55 -15.60 0.20 6.77
CA LEU A 55 -14.74 -0.99 6.70
C LEU A 55 -14.90 -1.90 7.92
N LEU A 56 -15.00 -1.33 9.12
CA LEU A 56 -15.22 -2.10 10.36
C LEU A 56 -16.59 -2.77 10.38
N GLN A 57 -17.62 -2.09 9.88
CA GLN A 57 -18.94 -2.68 9.72
C GLN A 57 -18.91 -3.89 8.77
N LEU A 58 -18.30 -3.74 7.60
CA LEU A 58 -18.13 -4.84 6.65
C LEU A 58 -17.37 -6.03 7.25
N ALA A 59 -16.34 -5.77 8.07
CA ALA A 59 -15.62 -6.83 8.78
C ALA A 59 -16.52 -7.53 9.82
N ALA A 60 -17.30 -6.78 10.59
CA ALA A 60 -18.23 -7.31 11.58
C ALA A 60 -19.36 -8.14 10.94
N GLU A 61 -19.80 -7.74 9.74
CA GLU A 61 -20.78 -8.47 8.93
C GLU A 61 -20.18 -9.72 8.23
N GLY A 62 -18.85 -9.91 8.30
CA GLY A 62 -18.16 -11.01 7.64
C GLY A 62 -18.05 -10.87 6.13
N ALA A 63 -18.23 -9.65 5.59
CA ALA A 63 -18.13 -9.37 4.16
C ALA A 63 -16.70 -9.49 3.62
N PHE A 64 -15.69 -9.39 4.50
CA PHE A 64 -14.32 -9.79 4.22
C PHE A 64 -13.63 -10.35 5.47
N THR A 65 -12.59 -11.17 5.26
CA THR A 65 -11.82 -11.78 6.34
C THR A 65 -10.62 -10.91 6.68
N VAL A 66 -10.48 -10.52 7.94
CA VAL A 66 -9.26 -9.91 8.46
C VAL A 66 -8.20 -11.00 8.60
N VAL A 67 -7.06 -10.85 7.91
CA VAL A 67 -5.99 -11.86 7.87
C VAL A 67 -5.17 -11.89 9.16
N ILE A 68 -5.04 -10.74 9.84
CA ILE A 68 -4.35 -10.60 11.12
C ILE A 68 -5.24 -9.79 12.06
N ASP A 69 -5.79 -10.44 13.07
CA ASP A 69 -6.67 -9.84 14.09
C ASP A 69 -6.08 -9.90 15.51
N GLN A 70 -4.94 -10.56 15.68
CA GLN A 70 -4.20 -10.64 16.93
C GLN A 70 -2.69 -10.48 16.67
N ILE A 71 -2.04 -9.62 17.45
CA ILE A 71 -0.58 -9.51 17.48
C ILE A 71 -0.11 -10.13 18.80
N PRO A 72 0.65 -11.24 18.76
CA PRO A 72 1.21 -11.81 19.98
C PRO A 72 2.10 -10.80 20.71
N SER A 73 1.96 -10.74 22.03
CA SER A 73 2.61 -9.72 22.88
C SER A 73 4.14 -9.70 22.77
N HIS A 74 4.75 -10.81 22.35
CA HIS A 74 6.20 -10.94 22.18
C HIS A 74 6.72 -10.43 20.82
N THR A 75 5.84 -10.09 19.88
CA THR A 75 6.23 -9.74 18.50
C THR A 75 6.69 -8.28 18.35
N PHE A 76 6.29 -7.38 19.24
CA PHE A 76 6.49 -5.92 19.13
C PHE A 76 7.95 -5.46 18.96
N GLU A 77 8.94 -6.17 19.52
CA GLU A 77 10.37 -5.83 19.42
C GLU A 77 11.02 -6.26 18.10
N SER A 78 10.44 -7.23 17.38
CA SER A 78 11.11 -7.93 16.27
C SER A 78 10.83 -7.36 14.88
N THR A 79 9.77 -6.55 14.72
CA THR A 79 9.28 -6.12 13.41
C THR A 79 10.15 -5.04 12.77
N LYS A 80 10.83 -4.20 13.56
CA LYS A 80 11.67 -3.11 13.05
C LYS A 80 13.04 -3.57 12.51
N ARG A 81 13.47 -4.81 12.82
CA ARG A 81 14.81 -5.33 12.48
C ARG A 81 14.88 -6.10 11.16
N ARG A 82 13.76 -6.60 10.62
CA ARG A 82 13.77 -7.39 9.37
C ARG A 82 13.86 -6.51 8.11
N ASP A 83 13.26 -5.33 8.12
CA ASP A 83 13.33 -4.39 6.98
C ASP A 83 14.74 -3.82 6.74
N ALA A 84 15.60 -3.79 7.78
CA ALA A 84 16.97 -3.29 7.67
C ALA A 84 17.99 -4.36 7.23
N SER A 85 17.62 -5.65 7.24
CA SER A 85 18.51 -6.75 6.82
C SER A 85 18.46 -7.07 5.32
N GLU A 86 17.61 -6.39 4.56
CA GLU A 86 17.47 -6.52 3.10
C GLU A 86 18.11 -5.35 2.32
N ASP A 87 19.06 -4.62 2.93
CA ASP A 87 19.90 -3.66 2.20
C ASP A 87 21.07 -4.39 1.51
N PRO A 88 21.08 -4.52 0.17
CA PRO A 88 22.14 -5.20 -0.57
C PRO A 88 23.49 -4.46 -0.55
N SER A 89 23.58 -3.27 0.05
CA SER A 89 24.83 -2.51 0.16
C SER A 89 25.81 -3.01 1.23
N ARG A 90 25.45 -4.06 1.99
CA ARG A 90 26.22 -4.55 3.15
C ARG A 90 27.04 -5.83 2.92
N VAL A 91 27.51 -6.07 1.70
CA VAL A 91 28.53 -7.10 1.44
C VAL A 91 29.91 -6.50 1.74
N PRO A 92 30.70 -7.04 2.70
CA PRO A 92 32.05 -6.58 2.92
C PRO A 92 32.92 -6.95 1.71
N VAL A 93 33.67 -5.97 1.20
CA VAL A 93 34.80 -6.17 0.28
C VAL A 93 35.95 -6.86 0.99
#